data_AF-A0A816IJ46-F1
#
_entry.id   AF-A0A816IJ46-F1
#
_cell.length_a   1.000
_cell.length_b   1.000
_cell.length_c   1.000
_cell.angle_alpha   90.00
_cell.angle_beta   90.00
_cell.angle_gamma   90.00
#
_symmetry.space_group_name_H-M   'P 1'
#
loop_
_entity.id
_entity.type
_entity.pdbx_description
1 polymer ?
#
loop_
_entity_poly.entity_id
_entity_poly.type
_entity_poly.pdbx_seq_one_letter_code
_entity_poly.pdbx_strand_id
1 'polypeptide(L)'
;MEKLQQRFRKHHRNGFVDKEGTRIHASVGEQLIKPFEGKLTEGDAKVVQLFKLYDAHGDYRTTAHPYKIGFFQTTFVGTADEFPSEVPEKYFADYNDIVGGKLDNSRLVNVIGQIANF
;
A
#
# COMPACT_ATOMS: atom_id res chain seq x y z
N MET A 1 -1.67 -4.20 -25.95
CA MET A 1 -1.69 -4.61 -24.52
C MET A 1 -0.50 -3.97 -23.85
N GLU A 2 -0.67 -2.75 -23.35
CA GLU A 2 0.37 -2.01 -22.63
C GLU A 2 0.65 -2.75 -21.32
N LYS A 3 1.87 -3.26 -21.17
CA LYS A 3 2.30 -3.93 -19.94
C LYS A 3 2.23 -2.87 -18.84
N LEU A 4 1.31 -3.00 -17.89
CA LEU A 4 1.27 -2.17 -16.68
C LEU A 4 2.58 -2.40 -15.90
N GLN A 5 3.61 -1.63 -16.23
CA GLN A 5 4.80 -1.51 -15.42
C GLN A 5 4.51 -0.42 -14.41
N GLN A 6 4.37 -0.81 -13.14
CA GLN A 6 4.08 0.18 -12.11
C GLN A 6 5.17 0.14 -11.04
N ARG A 7 5.70 1.33 -10.77
CA ARG A 7 6.74 1.57 -9.77
C ARG A 7 6.09 2.02 -8.49
N PHE A 8 6.45 1.35 -7.41
CA PHE A 8 5.90 1.62 -6.09
C PHE A 8 7.01 1.64 -5.06
N ARG A 9 6.81 2.39 -3.97
CA ARG A 9 7.51 2.14 -2.72
C ARG A 9 6.66 1.25 -1.81
N LYS A 10 7.28 0.27 -1.16
CA LYS A 10 6.63 -0.50 -0.10
C LYS A 10 6.46 0.40 1.12
N HIS A 11 5.23 0.63 1.55
CA HIS A 11 4.96 1.60 2.63
C HIS A 11 4.61 0.94 3.96
N HIS A 12 3.96 -0.23 3.96
CA HIS A 12 3.67 -1.06 5.13
C HIS A 12 3.62 -2.52 4.71
N ARG A 13 3.52 -3.45 5.68
CA ARG A 13 3.45 -4.91 5.48
C ARG A 13 2.60 -5.33 4.27
N ASN A 14 1.47 -4.66 3.98
CA ASN A 14 0.58 -4.95 2.84
C ASN A 14 0.22 -3.74 1.93
N GLY A 15 1.00 -2.65 1.91
CA GLY A 15 0.66 -1.45 1.12
C GLY A 15 1.79 -0.96 0.20
N PHE A 16 1.44 -0.58 -1.03
CA PHE A 16 2.30 0.14 -1.97
C PHE A 16 1.87 1.60 -2.11
N VAL A 17 2.82 2.47 -2.42
CA VAL A 17 2.57 3.87 -2.77
C VAL A 17 3.30 4.24 -4.05
N ASP A 18 2.64 4.94 -4.97
CA ASP A 18 3.27 5.48 -6.18
C ASP A 18 3.90 6.86 -5.92
N LYS A 19 4.52 7.43 -6.96
CA LYS A 19 5.20 8.74 -6.88
C LYS A 19 4.26 9.91 -6.56
N GLU A 20 2.96 9.78 -6.87
CA GLU A 20 1.97 10.83 -6.61
C GLU A 20 1.38 10.71 -5.19
N GLY A 21 1.76 9.68 -4.44
CA GLY A 21 1.22 9.38 -3.11
C GLY A 21 -0.04 8.52 -3.14
N THR A 22 -0.43 7.98 -4.30
CA THR A 22 -1.57 7.07 -4.40
C THR A 22 -1.20 5.73 -3.77
N ARG A 23 -2.04 5.27 -2.86
CA ARG A 23 -1.80 4.05 -2.08
C ARG A 23 -2.71 2.93 -2.55
N ILE A 24 -2.14 1.74 -2.72
CA ILE A 24 -2.88 0.54 -3.10
C ILE A 24 -2.50 -0.62 -2.18
N HIS A 25 -3.51 -1.35 -1.71
CA HIS A 25 -3.30 -2.58 -0.96
C HIS A 25 -2.70 -3.66 -1.86
N ALA A 26 -1.80 -4.48 -1.32
CA ALA A 26 -1.23 -5.63 -2.01
C ALA A 26 -1.18 -6.86 -1.09
N SER A 27 -1.64 -7.99 -1.60
CA SER A 27 -1.63 -9.28 -0.90
C SER A 27 -0.79 -10.33 -1.64
N VAL A 28 -0.07 -11.12 -0.85
CA VAL A 28 0.65 -12.32 -1.28
C VAL A 28 -0.02 -13.52 -0.63
N GLY A 29 -0.51 -14.46 -1.43
CA GLY A 29 -1.10 -15.70 -0.90
C GLY A 29 -0.05 -16.54 -0.17
N GLU A 30 -0.49 -17.35 0.80
CA GLU A 30 0.38 -18.13 1.68
C GLU A 30 1.39 -18.99 0.90
N GLN A 31 0.93 -19.65 -0.16
CA GLN A 31 1.75 -20.47 -1.04
C GLN A 31 2.85 -19.70 -1.80
N LEU A 32 2.75 -18.37 -1.85
CA LEU A 32 3.69 -17.48 -2.51
C LEU A 32 4.56 -16.69 -1.53
N ILE A 33 4.40 -16.86 -0.21
CA ILE A 33 5.21 -16.13 0.78
C ILE A 33 6.69 -16.42 0.57
N LYS A 34 7.12 -17.69 0.57
CA LYS A 34 8.53 -18.06 0.41
C LYS A 34 9.17 -17.47 -0.87
N PRO A 35 8.55 -17.57 -2.08
CA PRO A 35 9.08 -16.94 -3.29
C PRO A 35 9.29 -15.42 -3.23
N PHE A 36 8.51 -14.71 -2.41
CA PHE A 36 8.56 -13.24 -2.29
C PHE A 36 9.16 -12.75 -0.97
N GLU A 37 9.56 -13.66 -0.08
CA GLU A 37 10.24 -13.35 1.16
C GLU A 37 11.55 -12.58 0.87
N GLY A 38 11.79 -11.50 1.62
CA GLY A 38 12.92 -10.60 1.42
C GLY A 38 12.86 -9.71 0.16
N LYS A 39 11.95 -9.97 -0.80
CA LYS A 39 11.80 -9.12 -2.00
C LYS A 39 10.94 -7.88 -1.77
N LEU A 40 10.17 -7.85 -0.68
CA LEU A 40 9.16 -6.83 -0.38
C LEU A 40 9.44 -6.12 0.96
N THR A 41 10.67 -5.67 1.15
CA THR A 41 11.08 -4.89 2.33
C THR A 41 10.41 -3.51 2.33
N GLU A 42 9.95 -3.06 3.50
CA GLU A 42 9.38 -1.73 3.70
C GLU A 42 10.42 -0.63 3.42
N GLY A 43 9.98 0.47 2.80
CA GLY A 43 10.86 1.56 2.36
C GLY A 43 11.44 1.39 0.96
N ASP A 44 11.59 0.15 0.49
CA ASP A 44 12.19 -0.11 -0.82
C ASP A 44 11.28 0.33 -1.98
N ALA A 45 11.90 0.87 -3.02
CA ALA A 45 11.29 1.09 -4.31
C ALA A 45 11.34 -0.18 -5.17
N LYS A 46 10.19 -0.61 -5.68
CA LYS A 46 10.00 -1.82 -6.46
C LYS A 46 9.26 -1.55 -7.78
N VAL A 47 9.67 -2.25 -8.82
CA VAL A 47 8.86 -2.43 -10.03
C VAL A 47 8.06 -3.71 -9.84
N VAL A 48 6.73 -3.63 -9.92
CA VAL A 48 5.85 -4.80 -9.84
C VAL A 48 5.09 -4.95 -11.15
N GLN A 49 5.11 -6.16 -11.72
CA GLN A 49 4.48 -6.46 -13.02
C GLN A 49 3.78 -7.81 -12.99
N LEU A 50 2.86 -8.03 -13.94
CA LEU A 50 2.15 -9.32 -14.11
C LEU A 50 1.39 -9.74 -12.83
N PHE A 51 0.78 -8.76 -12.18
CA PHE A 51 -0.12 -8.95 -11.05
C PHE A 51 -1.58 -8.93 -11.49
N LYS A 52 -2.48 -9.34 -10.60
CA LYS A 52 -3.93 -9.21 -10.80
C LYS A 52 -4.49 -8.07 -9.96
N LEU A 53 -5.51 -7.41 -10.48
CA LEU A 53 -6.33 -6.49 -9.72
C LEU A 53 -7.61 -7.20 -9.25
N TYR A 54 -8.00 -6.90 -8.03
CA TYR A 54 -9.25 -7.32 -7.43
C TYR A 54 -9.93 -6.10 -6.86
N ASP A 55 -11.25 -6.11 -6.77
CA ASP A 55 -11.96 -5.06 -6.06
C ASP A 55 -11.57 -5.04 -4.57
N ALA A 56 -11.43 -3.84 -4.03
CA ALA A 56 -11.24 -3.59 -2.62
C ALA A 56 -12.62 -3.37 -1.96
N HIS A 57 -13.26 -4.48 -1.58
CA HIS A 57 -14.53 -4.51 -0.82
C HIS A 57 -14.30 -4.82 0.66
N GLY A 58 -15.32 -4.56 1.49
CA GLY A 58 -15.38 -4.91 2.92
C GLY A 58 -15.04 -3.76 3.88
N ASP A 59 -15.26 -3.99 5.17
CA ASP A 59 -15.27 -2.95 6.22
C ASP A 59 -13.91 -2.65 6.88
N TYR A 60 -12.80 -3.11 6.28
CA TYR A 60 -11.46 -2.96 6.86
C TYR A 60 -10.42 -2.58 5.80
N ARG A 61 -10.82 -1.74 4.85
CA ARG A 61 -9.93 -1.35 3.74
C ARG A 61 -8.82 -0.45 4.27
N THR A 62 -7.58 -0.77 3.89
CA THR A 62 -6.39 0.01 4.31
C THR A 62 -6.09 1.20 3.39
N THR A 63 -6.79 1.33 2.26
CA THR A 63 -6.54 2.37 1.25
C THR A 63 -7.86 2.86 0.66
N ALA A 64 -7.88 4.10 0.14
CA ALA A 64 -9.02 4.65 -0.60
C ALA A 64 -9.21 4.02 -1.99
N HIS A 65 -8.15 3.41 -2.52
CA HIS A 65 -8.13 2.91 -3.89
C HIS A 65 -9.19 1.80 -4.08
N PRO A 66 -10.01 1.85 -5.15
CA PRO A 66 -11.13 0.92 -5.35
C PRO A 66 -10.68 -0.51 -5.66
N TYR A 67 -9.41 -0.69 -6.01
CA TYR A 67 -8.79 -1.99 -6.29
C TYR A 67 -7.63 -2.31 -5.36
N LYS A 68 -7.30 -3.60 -5.24
CA LYS A 68 -6.11 -4.13 -4.58
C LYS A 68 -5.33 -5.05 -5.52
N ILE A 69 -4.01 -5.10 -5.32
CA ILE A 69 -3.09 -5.98 -6.04
C ILE A 69 -3.09 -7.36 -5.39
N GLY A 70 -3.24 -8.42 -6.18
CA GLY A 70 -2.96 -9.79 -5.75
C GLY A 70 -1.78 -10.37 -6.52
N PHE A 71 -0.81 -10.89 -5.78
CA PHE A 71 0.37 -11.53 -6.34
C PHE A 71 0.04 -12.93 -6.86
N PHE A 72 0.67 -13.29 -7.96
CA PHE A 72 0.54 -14.60 -8.60
C PHE A 72 1.93 -15.20 -8.87
N GLN A 73 2.00 -16.48 -9.26
CA GLN A 73 3.27 -17.14 -9.54
C GLN A 73 4.11 -16.41 -10.61
N THR A 74 3.45 -15.75 -11.56
CA THR A 74 4.09 -14.99 -12.64
C THR A 74 4.39 -13.55 -12.29
N THR A 75 4.04 -13.08 -11.08
CA THR A 75 4.28 -11.70 -10.67
C THR A 75 5.77 -11.44 -10.56
N PHE A 76 6.24 -10.44 -11.27
CA PHE A 76 7.62 -9.99 -11.23
C PHE A 76 7.79 -8.87 -10.21
N VAL A 77 8.84 -8.95 -9.41
CA VAL A 77 9.28 -7.90 -8.47
C VAL A 77 10.75 -7.62 -8.73
N GLY A 78 11.04 -6.41 -9.17
CA GLY A 78 12.40 -5.90 -9.34
C GLY A 78 12.63 -4.65 -8.51
N THR A 79 13.89 -4.23 -8.39
CA THR A 79 14.23 -2.92 -7.84
C THR A 79 13.79 -1.82 -8.80
N ALA A 80 13.21 -0.74 -8.28
CA ALA A 80 12.93 0.47 -9.06
C ALA A 80 14.00 1.51 -8.78
N ASP A 81 14.92 1.69 -9.72
CA ASP A 81 15.85 2.82 -9.71
C ASP A 81 15.06 4.13 -9.94
N GLU A 82 15.59 5.27 -9.51
CA GLU A 82 14.98 6.59 -9.76
C GLU A 82 13.56 6.80 -9.21
N PHE A 83 13.20 6.15 -8.09
CA PHE A 83 11.97 6.48 -7.36
C PHE A 83 12.23 7.61 -6.34
N PRO A 84 11.35 8.62 -6.20
CA PRO A 84 11.55 9.74 -5.28
C PRO A 84 11.88 9.30 -3.86
N SER A 85 12.89 9.89 -3.20
CA SER A 85 13.28 9.56 -1.82
C SER A 85 12.15 9.84 -0.83
N GLU A 86 11.28 10.80 -1.13
CA GLU A 86 10.11 11.15 -0.34
C GLU A 86 8.86 11.07 -1.21
N VAL A 87 7.76 10.66 -0.59
CA VAL A 87 6.44 10.58 -1.22
C VAL A 87 5.50 11.43 -0.37
N PRO A 88 4.58 12.22 -0.95
CA PRO A 88 3.71 13.09 -0.19
C PRO A 88 3.04 12.42 1.01
N GLU A 89 3.27 12.96 2.21
CA GLU A 89 2.79 12.41 3.46
C GLU A 89 1.36 12.90 3.78
N LYS A 90 0.37 12.42 3.02
CA LYS A 90 -1.05 12.83 3.14
C LYS A 90 -1.96 11.71 3.63
N TYR A 91 -1.57 10.95 4.66
CA TYR A 91 -2.30 9.72 5.01
C TYR A 91 -2.67 9.56 6.49
N PHE A 92 -2.21 10.44 7.38
CA PHE A 92 -2.68 10.45 8.76
C PHE A 92 -4.05 11.12 8.85
N ALA A 93 -4.95 10.52 9.63
CA ALA A 93 -6.24 11.09 9.93
C ALA A 93 -6.12 12.24 10.93
N ASP A 94 -6.87 13.31 10.69
CA ASP A 94 -6.99 14.42 11.63
C ASP A 94 -7.76 13.97 12.88
N TYR A 95 -7.27 14.34 14.05
CA TYR A 95 -7.88 13.98 15.33
C TYR A 95 -9.34 14.46 15.44
N ASN A 96 -9.63 15.68 14.97
CA ASN A 96 -10.98 16.24 15.04
C ASN A 96 -11.94 15.53 14.09
N ASP A 97 -11.46 15.00 12.97
CA ASP A 97 -12.27 14.22 12.05
C ASP A 97 -12.57 12.82 12.60
N ILE A 98 -11.63 12.23 13.36
CA ILE A 98 -11.85 10.98 14.10
C ILE A 98 -12.92 11.20 15.18
N VAL A 99 -12.73 12.17 16.07
CA VAL A 99 -13.66 12.45 17.18
C VAL A 99 -15.03 12.92 16.65
N GLY A 100 -15.03 13.67 15.56
CA GLY A 100 -16.25 14.13 14.89
C GLY A 100 -16.96 13.07 14.05
N GLY A 101 -16.42 11.85 13.94
CA GLY A 101 -17.03 10.76 13.16
C GLY A 101 -17.20 11.06 11.67
N LYS A 102 -16.32 11.89 11.10
CA LYS A 102 -16.42 12.34 9.70
C LYS A 102 -15.75 11.39 8.70
N LEU A 103 -14.99 10.42 9.20
CA LEU A 103 -14.21 9.49 8.38
C LEU A 103 -15.10 8.35 7.88
N ASP A 104 -14.67 7.73 6.78
CA ASP A 104 -15.33 6.54 6.24
C ASP A 104 -15.12 5.35 7.17
N ASN A 105 -16.19 4.89 7.83
CA ASN A 105 -16.17 3.80 8.80
C ASN A 105 -15.85 2.42 8.19
N SER A 106 -15.83 2.29 6.86
CA SER A 106 -15.40 1.06 6.16
C SER A 106 -13.88 0.99 5.95
N ARG A 107 -13.13 1.99 6.44
CA ARG A 107 -11.70 2.16 6.19
C ARG A 107 -10.91 2.31 7.48
N LEU A 108 -9.78 1.62 7.51
CA LEU A 108 -8.77 1.83 8.53
C LEU A 108 -8.05 3.16 8.31
N VAL A 109 -7.68 3.81 9.40
CA VAL A 109 -7.01 5.12 9.40
C VAL A 109 -5.68 5.03 10.12
N ASN A 110 -4.67 5.74 9.61
CA ASN A 110 -3.39 5.88 10.28
C ASN A 110 -3.45 7.11 11.17
N VAL A 111 -2.89 7.03 12.38
CA VAL A 111 -2.88 8.13 13.35
C VAL A 111 -1.46 8.43 13.79
N ILE A 112 -1.19 9.70 14.07
CA ILE A 112 0.05 10.17 14.67
C ILE A 112 -0.30 11.16 15.77
N GLY A 113 0.44 11.14 16.87
CA GLY A 113 0.18 12.00 18.02
C GLY A 113 1.29 11.95 19.05
N GLN A 114 1.24 12.90 19.99
CA GLN A 114 2.16 12.97 21.12
C GLN A 114 1.63 12.15 22.29
N ILE A 115 2.50 11.38 22.94
CA ILE A 115 2.17 10.74 24.23
C ILE A 115 2.29 11.80 25.31
N ALA A 116 1.15 12.19 25.90
CA ALA A 116 1.06 13.36 26.77
C ALA A 116 1.31 13.08 28.26
N ASN A 117 1.10 11.84 28.74
CA ASN A 117 1.28 11.47 30.15
C ASN A 117 1.76 10.01 30.26
N PHE A 118 2.68 9.75 31.21
CA PHE A 118 3.10 8.42 31.69
C PHE A 118 2.93 8.37 33.21
#